data_AF-A0A674JQW4-F1
#
_entry.id   AF-A0A674JQW4-F1
#
_cell.length_a   1.000
_cell.length_b   1.000
_cell.length_c   1.000
_cell.angle_alpha   90.00
_cell.angle_beta   90.00
_cell.angle_gamma   90.00
#
_symmetry.space_group_name_H-M   'P 1'
#
loop_
_entity.id
_entity.type
_entity.pdbx_description
1 polymer ?
#
loop_
_entity_poly.entity_id
_entity_poly.type
_entity_poly.pdbx_seq_one_letter_code
_entity_poly.pdbx_strand_id
1 'polypeptide(L)'
;MSDPQEQQRQFGIMSEIPGEVRGLARTRCPLCTELFLAPKILPCLHTFCMACLEQLEPFSVLGFQAEDSDSTSDGSWLQDHHQPLLSVLCPVCDTEVDLPPGGINDLTTDHLAMNEVLLETLQAQGPGMLCDLCVDGEAVKHCPTCKANLCHFCCQAHRRQKKTASHAVVDLEDLKGYSRTEKSILCPSHPSEDLTLFCEQCEQPVCRDCVVGEHRHHPYAFTANVIHKHGDSMRDLLKSTHLHVDTLEGALRHIEGVSSAICSRVEAVAGEIRTFADGYIRAIEEHRDRLLKQLQDLKVQKETLLHLQKAQLEQLLMDMRTGVEFTERLLTSGSDLEILITKGEVASRLRKLNKVDYSIHPGVEDGIQFSPHEKAGQCCGYEVFGTILNKAVDPAKCVLQGEDLHSARQKQLASFTLLCNDASGEQMGRGGEPIRVMIIHKDKKDCIIKPSVCDKRDGTYHISYIPEELGTYTVCICVKGQHVQGSPFTLTVKNKFRKHQGVFHCCTFCSSGGQKAARCACGGTMPGGYQGCGHGHKGHPGCPHWSCCGRAIENSECSAVPPGENLQRSLLKTVAL
;
A
#
# COMPACT_ATOMS: atom_id res chain seq x y z
N MET A 1 16.50 3.12 4.49
CA MET A 1 15.14 3.24 3.93
C MET A 1 14.64 4.58 4.38
N SER A 2 14.80 5.57 3.51
CA SER A 2 14.70 6.99 3.83
C SER A 2 13.26 7.46 3.82
N ASP A 3 12.97 8.44 4.66
CA ASP A 3 11.67 8.99 5.01
C ASP A 3 10.99 9.66 3.78
N PRO A 4 9.68 9.45 3.50
CA PRO A 4 9.02 10.02 2.34
C PRO A 4 8.88 11.55 2.35
N GLN A 5 9.24 12.22 3.45
CA GLN A 5 9.17 13.68 3.58
C GLN A 5 10.42 14.43 3.05
N GLU A 6 11.51 13.72 2.70
CA GLU A 6 12.74 14.35 2.18
C GLU A 6 12.78 14.49 0.65
N GLN A 7 11.92 13.79 -0.09
CA GLN A 7 11.94 13.81 -1.57
C GLN A 7 11.14 14.96 -2.22
N GLN A 8 10.44 15.77 -1.42
CA GLN A 8 9.69 16.94 -1.91
C GLN A 8 10.43 18.28 -1.78
N ARG A 9 11.69 18.27 -1.32
CA ARG A 9 12.52 19.49 -1.17
C ARG A 9 13.53 19.72 -2.29
N GLN A 10 13.44 19.01 -3.42
CA GLN A 10 14.51 19.01 -4.42
C GLN A 10 14.10 19.42 -5.85
N PHE A 11 12.94 20.05 -6.02
CA PHE A 11 12.59 20.81 -7.22
C PHE A 11 11.89 22.10 -6.81
N GLY A 12 12.68 23.18 -6.68
CA GLY A 12 12.18 24.47 -6.24
C GLY A 12 13.30 25.48 -6.03
N ILE A 13 14.19 25.63 -7.01
CA ILE A 13 14.98 26.86 -7.18
C ILE A 13 14.39 27.56 -8.39
N MET A 14 13.25 28.20 -8.19
CA MET A 14 12.82 29.32 -9.02
C MET A 14 12.37 30.38 -8.03
N SER A 15 13.07 31.50 -8.09
CA SER A 15 12.86 32.74 -7.35
C SER A 15 11.42 32.95 -6.88
N GLU A 16 11.22 32.88 -5.57
CA GLU A 16 10.03 33.41 -4.91
C GLU A 16 9.95 34.92 -5.20
N ILE A 17 9.07 35.31 -6.12
CA ILE A 17 8.56 36.68 -6.16
C ILE A 17 7.33 36.67 -5.25
N PRO A 18 7.33 37.40 -4.11
CA PRO A 18 6.21 37.38 -3.19
C PRO A 18 4.92 37.87 -3.86
N GLY A 19 3.87 37.05 -3.76
CA GLY A 19 2.50 37.31 -4.23
C GLY A 19 1.75 38.39 -3.44
N GLU A 20 2.41 39.50 -3.10
CA GLU A 20 1.82 40.69 -2.48
C GLU A 20 2.39 41.97 -3.11
N VAL A 21 2.19 42.14 -4.43
CA VAL A 21 2.41 43.44 -5.11
C VAL A 21 1.09 43.93 -5.71
N ARG A 22 0.01 43.93 -4.93
CA ARG A 22 -1.28 44.50 -5.35
C ARG A 22 -1.52 45.95 -4.90
N GLY A 23 -0.49 46.66 -4.43
CA GLY A 23 -0.67 48.05 -4.02
C GLY A 23 0.56 48.97 -3.96
N LEU A 24 1.78 48.49 -4.25
CA LEU A 24 3.01 49.27 -4.04
C LEU A 24 3.76 49.75 -5.31
N ALA A 25 3.27 49.49 -6.52
CA ALA A 25 4.06 49.69 -7.74
C ALA A 25 3.33 50.42 -8.89
N ARG A 26 2.58 51.48 -8.60
CA ARG A 26 2.04 52.35 -9.68
C ARG A 26 3.04 53.40 -10.16
N THR A 27 3.95 53.81 -9.30
CA THR A 27 4.88 54.93 -9.52
C THR A 27 6.35 54.54 -9.51
N ARG A 28 6.65 53.26 -9.27
CA ARG A 28 8.01 52.74 -9.14
C ARG A 28 8.34 51.72 -10.22
N CYS A 29 9.57 51.79 -10.71
CA CYS A 29 10.10 50.87 -11.70
C CYS A 29 10.37 49.49 -11.09
N PRO A 30 9.88 48.38 -11.69
CA PRO A 30 10.15 47.03 -11.16
C PRO A 30 11.63 46.62 -11.16
N LEU A 31 12.47 47.24 -12.01
CA LEU A 31 13.89 46.90 -12.13
C LEU A 31 14.77 47.65 -11.11
N CYS A 32 14.64 48.97 -11.01
CA CYS A 32 15.45 49.77 -10.09
C CYS A 32 14.76 50.06 -8.75
N THR A 33 13.46 49.76 -8.62
CA THR A 33 12.60 50.01 -7.43
C THR A 33 12.43 51.50 -7.05
N GLU A 34 13.05 52.40 -7.80
CA GLU A 34 12.94 53.85 -7.67
C GLU A 34 11.71 54.40 -8.44
N LEU A 35 11.36 55.66 -8.15
CA LEU A 35 10.31 56.37 -8.89
C LEU A 35 10.63 56.42 -10.39
N PHE A 36 9.60 56.31 -11.23
CA PHE A 36 9.80 56.31 -12.68
C PHE A 36 10.48 57.58 -13.17
N LEU A 37 11.59 57.38 -13.89
CA LEU A 37 12.31 58.41 -14.63
C LEU A 37 12.27 58.06 -16.12
N ALA A 38 11.64 58.92 -16.93
CA ALA A 38 11.38 58.66 -18.35
C ALA A 38 10.82 57.25 -18.60
N PRO A 39 9.63 56.91 -18.05
CA PRO A 39 9.07 55.56 -18.16
C PRO A 39 8.67 55.23 -19.60
N LYS A 40 8.97 54.02 -20.05
CA LYS A 40 8.62 53.46 -21.35
C LYS A 40 7.74 52.22 -21.18
N ILE A 41 6.74 52.08 -22.03
CA ILE A 41 5.79 50.95 -22.07
C ILE A 41 6.29 49.92 -23.08
N LEU A 42 6.49 48.68 -22.64
CA LEU A 42 6.73 47.54 -23.54
C LEU A 42 5.41 47.04 -24.16
N PRO A 43 5.42 46.37 -25.31
CA PRO A 43 4.23 45.76 -25.92
C PRO A 43 3.41 44.83 -25.01
N CYS A 44 4.04 44.20 -24.01
CA CYS A 44 3.38 43.40 -22.97
C CYS A 44 2.69 44.25 -21.87
N LEU A 45 2.65 45.58 -22.03
CA LEU A 45 2.03 46.56 -21.14
C LEU A 45 2.73 46.78 -19.79
N HIS A 46 3.95 46.26 -19.61
CA HIS A 46 4.78 46.58 -18.46
C HIS A 46 5.62 47.84 -18.69
N THR A 47 5.72 48.68 -17.66
CA THR A 47 6.40 49.98 -17.70
C THR A 47 7.72 49.94 -16.91
N PHE A 48 8.79 50.48 -17.50
CA PHE A 48 10.13 50.56 -16.90
C PHE A 48 10.78 51.92 -17.20
N CYS A 49 11.76 52.36 -16.38
CA CYS A 49 12.58 53.53 -16.73
C CYS A 49 13.38 53.26 -18.02
N MET A 50 13.50 54.27 -18.88
CA MET A 50 14.30 54.18 -20.12
C MET A 50 15.72 53.64 -19.86
N ALA A 51 16.42 54.21 -18.87
CA ALA A 51 17.76 53.78 -18.49
C ALA A 51 17.83 52.33 -17.96
N CYS A 52 16.73 51.79 -17.43
CA CYS A 52 16.68 50.40 -16.99
C CYS A 52 16.45 49.46 -18.17
N LEU A 53 15.67 49.87 -19.18
CA LEU A 53 15.52 49.10 -20.42
C LEU A 53 16.81 49.08 -21.24
N GLU A 54 17.58 50.18 -21.24
CA GLU A 54 18.88 50.25 -21.94
C GLU A 54 19.94 49.29 -21.39
N GLN A 55 19.75 48.84 -20.13
CA GLN A 55 20.61 47.85 -19.49
C GLN A 55 20.22 46.40 -19.84
N LEU A 56 19.04 46.19 -20.45
CA LEU A 56 18.65 44.88 -20.94
C LEU A 56 19.40 44.60 -22.23
N GLU A 57 20.01 43.42 -22.34
CA GLU A 57 20.71 43.01 -23.55
C GLU A 57 19.69 42.71 -24.67
N PRO A 58 19.63 43.52 -25.74
CA PRO A 58 18.78 43.21 -26.88
C PRO A 58 19.40 42.07 -27.67
N PHE A 59 18.59 41.12 -28.12
CA PHE A 59 19.04 40.08 -29.02
C PHE A 59 18.42 40.29 -30.41
N SER A 60 19.22 40.08 -31.44
CA SER A 60 18.74 40.10 -32.83
C SER A 60 18.30 38.70 -33.22
N VAL A 61 17.03 38.55 -33.58
CA VAL A 61 16.56 37.32 -34.21
C VAL A 61 16.90 37.41 -35.69
N LEU A 62 17.89 36.63 -36.16
CA LEU A 62 18.00 36.32 -37.57
C LEU A 62 16.76 35.50 -37.95
N GLY A 63 15.77 36.14 -38.55
CA GLY A 63 14.58 35.47 -39.05
C GLY A 63 14.97 34.41 -40.08
N PHE A 64 15.04 33.14 -39.67
CA PHE A 64 14.94 32.03 -40.61
C PHE A 64 13.48 31.99 -41.06
N GLN A 65 13.22 32.54 -42.25
CA GLN A 65 11.96 32.25 -42.94
C GLN A 65 11.91 30.74 -43.17
N ALA A 66 10.89 30.09 -42.59
CA ALA A 66 10.48 28.77 -43.05
C ALA A 66 10.04 28.94 -44.51
N GLU A 67 10.73 28.25 -45.41
CA GLU A 67 10.36 28.18 -46.82
C GLU A 67 9.00 27.47 -46.93
N ASP A 68 7.91 28.25 -47.04
CA ASP A 68 6.68 27.75 -47.64
C ASP A 68 6.82 27.91 -49.15
N SER A 69 7.07 26.77 -49.79
CA SER A 69 7.03 26.59 -51.23
C SER A 69 5.62 26.84 -51.77
N ASP A 70 5.45 27.88 -52.60
CA ASP A 70 4.82 27.72 -53.91
C ASP A 70 4.96 28.96 -54.82
N SER A 71 5.89 28.84 -55.77
CA SER A 71 5.69 29.04 -57.21
C SER A 71 4.95 30.29 -57.73
N THR A 72 5.74 31.23 -58.26
CA THR A 72 5.73 31.77 -59.65
C THR A 72 5.70 33.30 -59.81
N SER A 73 6.68 33.74 -60.60
CA SER A 73 6.61 34.84 -61.58
C SER A 73 6.89 36.28 -61.14
N ASP A 74 8.09 36.68 -61.56
CA ASP A 74 8.46 37.92 -62.23
C ASP A 74 9.04 39.07 -61.41
N GLY A 75 10.20 39.52 -61.90
CA GLY A 75 11.14 40.34 -61.16
C GLY A 75 10.76 41.81 -61.04
N SER A 76 11.14 42.39 -59.92
CA SER A 76 11.63 43.77 -59.85
C SER A 76 12.61 43.89 -58.69
N TRP A 77 13.84 44.26 -59.03
CA TRP A 77 14.88 44.66 -58.10
C TRP A 77 14.48 45.96 -57.39
N LEU A 78 14.04 45.87 -56.14
CA LEU A 78 14.12 46.97 -55.19
C LEU A 78 14.69 46.46 -53.87
N GLN A 79 15.70 47.17 -53.44
CA GLN A 79 16.60 46.88 -52.35
C GLN A 79 15.90 47.24 -51.04
N ASP A 80 15.27 46.27 -50.37
CA ASP A 80 14.69 46.50 -49.05
C ASP A 80 15.77 46.27 -47.99
N HIS A 81 16.22 47.37 -47.39
CA HIS A 81 17.09 47.37 -46.23
C HIS A 81 16.31 46.84 -45.01
N HIS A 82 16.16 45.52 -44.86
CA HIS A 82 15.64 44.95 -43.62
C HIS A 82 16.68 45.14 -42.51
N GLN A 83 16.51 46.19 -41.70
CA GLN A 83 17.19 46.33 -40.42
C GLN A 83 16.82 45.12 -39.53
N PRO A 84 17.77 44.54 -38.77
CA PRO A 84 17.47 43.46 -37.83
C PRO A 84 16.49 43.97 -36.76
N LEU A 85 15.34 43.29 -36.62
CA LEU A 85 14.42 43.52 -35.51
C LEU A 85 15.13 43.11 -34.21
N LEU A 86 15.24 44.06 -33.29
CA LEU A 86 15.83 43.86 -31.97
C LEU A 86 14.71 43.51 -31.00
N SER A 87 14.84 42.41 -30.26
CA SER A 87 13.82 41.97 -29.28
C SER A 87 14.43 41.91 -27.88
N VAL A 88 13.59 42.09 -26.86
CA VAL A 88 13.97 42.01 -25.44
C VAL A 88 12.96 41.14 -24.67
N LEU A 89 13.41 40.48 -23.61
CA LEU A 89 12.51 39.73 -22.71
C LEU A 89 12.04 40.64 -21.57
N CYS A 90 10.73 40.69 -21.35
CA CYS A 90 10.16 41.44 -20.23
C CYS A 90 10.49 40.75 -18.89
N PRO A 91 11.16 41.43 -17.93
CA PRO A 91 11.53 40.81 -16.64
C PRO A 91 10.37 40.48 -15.69
N VAL A 92 9.13 40.87 -16.03
CA VAL A 92 7.96 40.69 -15.15
C VAL A 92 7.07 39.54 -15.62
N CYS A 93 6.92 39.37 -16.92
CA CYS A 93 6.04 38.34 -17.50
C CYS A 93 6.75 37.39 -18.48
N ASP A 94 8.08 37.50 -18.59
CA ASP A 94 8.95 36.72 -19.47
C ASP A 94 8.52 36.67 -20.95
N THR A 95 7.70 37.65 -21.36
CA THR A 95 7.22 37.75 -22.74
C THR A 95 8.29 38.41 -23.60
N GLU A 96 8.62 37.77 -24.72
CA GLU A 96 9.44 38.32 -25.78
C GLU A 96 8.69 39.46 -26.47
N VAL A 97 9.32 40.64 -26.53
CA VAL A 97 8.74 41.84 -27.12
C VAL A 97 9.70 42.46 -28.14
N ASP A 98 9.15 42.81 -29.31
CA ASP A 98 9.89 43.45 -30.38
C ASP A 98 10.04 44.96 -30.12
N LEU A 99 11.25 45.48 -30.34
CA LEU A 99 11.54 46.91 -30.23
C LEU A 99 11.28 47.62 -31.57
N PRO A 100 10.78 48.87 -31.55
CA PRO A 100 10.65 49.70 -32.74
C PRO A 100 12.01 49.97 -33.43
N PRO A 101 12.03 50.45 -34.69
CA PRO A 101 13.26 50.71 -35.44
C PRO A 101 14.29 51.64 -34.76
N GLY A 102 13.85 52.65 -33.98
CA GLY A 102 14.72 53.50 -33.17
C GLY A 102 15.04 52.94 -31.77
N GLY A 103 14.75 51.66 -31.54
CA GLY A 103 15.01 50.95 -30.29
C GLY A 103 14.15 51.44 -29.13
N ILE A 104 14.73 51.44 -27.93
CA ILE A 104 14.04 51.78 -26.67
C ILE A 104 13.53 53.24 -26.66
N ASN A 105 14.21 54.14 -27.39
CA ASN A 105 13.84 55.56 -27.46
C ASN A 105 12.47 55.77 -28.10
N ASP A 106 12.11 54.93 -29.06
CA ASP A 106 10.86 54.99 -29.82
C ASP A 106 9.69 54.28 -29.11
N LEU A 107 9.95 53.60 -27.99
CA LEU A 107 8.87 53.06 -27.17
C LEU A 107 7.97 54.18 -26.64
N THR A 108 6.68 53.87 -26.49
CA THR A 108 5.71 54.82 -25.96
C THR A 108 6.07 55.19 -24.53
N THR A 109 6.22 56.49 -24.26
CA THR A 109 6.48 56.97 -22.90
C THR A 109 5.18 56.85 -22.08
N ASP A 110 5.26 56.30 -20.87
CA ASP A 110 4.12 56.16 -19.98
C ASP A 110 3.80 57.50 -19.28
N HIS A 111 3.01 58.33 -19.97
CA HIS A 111 2.62 59.64 -19.46
C HIS A 111 1.67 59.52 -18.25
N LEU A 112 1.00 58.37 -18.08
CA LEU A 112 0.17 58.12 -16.91
C LEU A 112 1.06 57.90 -15.68
N ALA A 113 2.05 57.02 -15.77
CA ALA A 113 3.02 56.79 -14.70
C ALA A 113 3.79 58.05 -14.32
N MET A 114 4.20 58.88 -15.29
CA MET A 114 4.84 60.19 -15.00
C MET A 114 3.92 61.12 -14.21
N ASN A 115 2.63 61.17 -14.55
CA ASN A 115 1.66 61.99 -13.82
C ASN A 115 1.40 61.44 -12.42
N GLU A 116 1.35 60.11 -12.24
CA GLU A 116 1.21 59.47 -10.94
C GLU A 116 2.44 59.72 -10.04
N VAL A 117 3.66 59.63 -10.58
CA VAL A 117 4.90 60.01 -9.87
C VAL A 117 4.89 61.48 -9.47
N LEU A 118 4.44 62.37 -10.36
CA LEU A 118 4.32 63.80 -10.06
C LEU A 118 3.31 64.04 -8.92
N LEU A 119 2.15 63.36 -8.96
CA LEU A 119 1.13 63.41 -7.91
C LEU A 119 1.67 62.89 -6.57
N GLU A 120 2.38 61.76 -6.56
CA GLU A 120 3.01 61.22 -5.35
C GLU A 120 4.09 62.17 -4.81
N THR A 121 4.91 62.76 -5.68
CA THR A 121 5.94 63.73 -5.28
C THR A 121 5.33 65.00 -4.68
N LEU A 122 4.21 65.48 -5.24
CA LEU A 122 3.44 66.62 -4.71
C LEU A 122 2.73 66.29 -3.39
N GLN A 123 2.42 65.03 -3.11
CA GLN A 123 1.80 64.58 -1.86
C GLN A 123 2.83 64.24 -0.76
N ALA A 124 4.03 63.78 -1.14
CA ALA A 124 5.10 63.40 -0.23
C ALA A 124 5.92 64.58 0.29
N GLN A 125 5.87 65.75 -0.37
CA GLN A 125 6.47 67.00 0.10
C GLN A 125 5.40 67.94 0.66
N GLY A 126 5.34 68.11 1.98
CA GLY A 126 4.84 69.37 2.56
C GLY A 126 5.93 70.45 2.43
N PRO A 127 5.61 71.76 2.26
CA PRO A 127 4.40 72.49 2.65
C PRO A 127 3.56 72.99 1.44
N GLY A 128 2.40 73.61 1.68
CA GLY A 128 1.48 74.03 0.63
C GLY A 128 2.10 74.94 -0.43
N MET A 129 1.49 74.92 -1.63
CA MET A 129 1.95 75.72 -2.78
C MET A 129 2.16 77.18 -2.37
N LEU A 130 3.22 77.84 -2.87
CA LEU A 130 3.48 79.24 -2.56
C LEU A 130 2.65 80.18 -3.45
N CYS A 131 2.41 81.38 -2.96
CA CYS A 131 1.74 82.45 -3.69
C CYS A 131 2.66 83.02 -4.78
N ASP A 132 2.18 83.06 -6.03
CA ASP A 132 2.96 83.57 -7.16
C ASP A 132 3.14 85.11 -7.13
N LEU A 133 2.41 85.79 -6.24
CA LEU A 133 2.40 87.25 -6.13
C LEU A 133 3.09 87.78 -4.86
N CYS A 134 3.54 86.93 -3.94
CA CYS A 134 4.29 87.35 -2.76
C CYS A 134 5.29 86.29 -2.28
N VAL A 135 6.29 86.71 -1.51
CA VAL A 135 7.43 85.85 -1.15
C VAL A 135 7.09 84.91 0.02
N ASP A 136 6.16 85.29 0.89
CA ASP A 136 5.96 84.65 2.20
C ASP A 136 4.56 84.01 2.39
N GLY A 137 3.73 83.98 1.35
CA GLY A 137 2.34 83.53 1.47
C GLY A 137 2.13 82.12 0.96
N GLU A 138 1.52 81.25 1.78
CA GLU A 138 0.99 79.96 1.32
C GLU A 138 -0.26 80.20 0.45
N ALA A 139 -0.24 79.67 -0.77
CA ALA A 139 -1.34 79.72 -1.70
C ALA A 139 -2.46 78.78 -1.25
N VAL A 140 -3.65 79.35 -1.16
CA VAL A 140 -4.88 78.64 -0.76
C VAL A 140 -5.91 78.66 -1.88
N LYS A 141 -5.72 79.50 -2.92
CA LYS A 141 -6.62 79.57 -4.07
C LYS A 141 -5.87 79.66 -5.40
N HIS A 142 -6.47 79.19 -6.48
CA HIS A 142 -5.95 79.25 -7.85
C HIS A 142 -6.87 80.08 -8.76
N CYS A 143 -6.29 80.95 -9.59
CA CYS A 143 -6.99 81.68 -10.63
C CYS A 143 -6.72 81.06 -12.00
N PRO A 144 -7.64 80.26 -12.59
CA PRO A 144 -7.43 79.60 -13.89
C PRO A 144 -7.24 80.59 -15.05
N THR A 145 -7.80 81.80 -14.95
CA THR A 145 -7.67 82.84 -15.99
C THR A 145 -6.26 83.47 -16.01
N CYS A 146 -5.65 83.67 -14.85
CA CYS A 146 -4.28 84.19 -14.73
C CYS A 146 -3.22 83.09 -14.59
N LYS A 147 -3.64 81.83 -14.44
CA LYS A 147 -2.79 80.68 -14.10
C LYS A 147 -1.89 80.95 -12.88
N ALA A 148 -2.43 81.63 -11.87
CA ALA A 148 -1.69 82.06 -10.69
C ALA A 148 -2.28 81.49 -9.40
N ASN A 149 -1.41 80.99 -8.53
CA ASN A 149 -1.68 80.54 -7.17
C ASN A 149 -1.59 81.73 -6.20
N LEU A 150 -2.61 81.90 -5.37
CA LEU A 150 -2.83 83.09 -4.56
C LEU A 150 -3.00 82.71 -3.09
N CYS A 151 -2.23 83.34 -2.21
CA CYS A 151 -2.54 83.33 -0.78
C CYS A 151 -3.84 84.11 -0.51
N HIS A 152 -4.40 83.97 0.68
CA HIS A 152 -5.66 84.62 1.03
C HIS A 152 -5.60 86.15 0.81
N PHE A 153 -4.48 86.79 1.15
CA PHE A 153 -4.27 88.22 0.95
C PHE A 153 -4.18 88.61 -0.53
N CYS A 154 -3.35 87.91 -1.31
CA CYS A 154 -3.20 88.16 -2.74
C CYS A 154 -4.48 87.87 -3.53
N CYS A 155 -5.30 86.89 -3.11
CA CYS A 155 -6.62 86.67 -3.69
C CYS A 155 -7.56 87.87 -3.47
N GLN A 156 -7.57 88.44 -2.26
CA GLN A 156 -8.41 89.60 -1.98
C GLN A 156 -7.96 90.82 -2.79
N ALA A 157 -6.66 91.03 -2.93
CA ALA A 157 -6.11 92.06 -3.80
C ALA A 157 -6.48 91.81 -5.28
N HIS A 158 -6.34 90.55 -5.74
CA HIS A 158 -6.68 90.13 -7.10
C HIS A 158 -8.14 90.43 -7.45
N ARG A 159 -9.07 90.20 -6.52
CA ARG A 159 -10.51 90.51 -6.72
C ARG A 159 -10.84 92.01 -6.65
N ARG A 160 -9.99 92.83 -6.04
CA ARG A 160 -10.21 94.28 -5.89
C ARG A 160 -9.62 95.11 -7.05
N GLN A 161 -8.70 94.54 -7.84
CA GLN A 161 -8.12 95.22 -8.99
C GLN A 161 -9.06 95.18 -10.20
N LYS A 162 -9.26 96.33 -10.87
CA LYS A 162 -10.23 96.51 -11.96
C LYS A 162 -10.05 95.54 -13.14
N LYS A 163 -8.83 95.03 -13.37
CA LYS A 163 -8.49 94.10 -14.47
C LYS A 163 -8.69 92.63 -14.12
N THR A 164 -8.74 92.26 -12.85
CA THR A 164 -8.77 90.86 -12.38
C THR A 164 -9.95 90.56 -11.46
N ALA A 165 -10.81 91.56 -11.20
CA ALA A 165 -11.99 91.44 -10.35
C ALA A 165 -13.03 90.43 -10.85
N SER A 166 -13.13 90.23 -12.16
CA SER A 166 -14.04 89.27 -12.80
C SER A 166 -13.45 87.87 -12.94
N HIS A 167 -12.19 87.65 -12.56
CA HIS A 167 -11.58 86.33 -12.65
C HIS A 167 -12.15 85.42 -11.56
N ALA A 168 -12.60 84.24 -11.96
CA ALA A 168 -12.98 83.19 -11.02
C ALA A 168 -11.74 82.70 -10.28
N VAL A 169 -11.83 82.53 -8.97
CA VAL A 169 -10.74 82.03 -8.13
C VAL A 169 -11.27 80.86 -7.32
N VAL A 170 -10.63 79.69 -7.44
CA VAL A 170 -11.06 78.39 -6.93
C VAL A 170 -10.16 77.99 -5.75
N ASP A 171 -10.71 77.37 -4.71
CA ASP A 171 -9.93 76.92 -3.56
C ASP A 171 -9.06 75.70 -3.90
N LEU A 172 -7.82 75.69 -3.41
CA LEU A 172 -6.83 74.64 -3.69
C LEU A 172 -7.18 73.30 -3.03
N GLU A 173 -8.01 73.32 -1.98
CA GLU A 173 -8.53 72.12 -1.32
C GLU A 173 -9.59 71.39 -2.16
N ASP A 174 -10.38 72.14 -2.94
CA ASP A 174 -11.45 71.61 -3.81
C ASP A 174 -10.92 71.03 -5.14
N LEU A 175 -9.64 71.24 -5.45
CA LEU A 175 -8.95 70.71 -6.64
C LEU A 175 -8.48 69.25 -6.47
N LYS A 176 -8.77 68.60 -5.32
CA LYS A 176 -8.46 67.19 -5.07
C LYS A 176 -9.32 66.20 -5.87
N GLY A 177 -10.34 66.66 -6.59
CA GLY A 177 -11.08 65.87 -7.56
C GLY A 177 -11.60 66.76 -8.68
N TYR A 178 -11.17 66.49 -9.92
CA TYR A 178 -11.48 67.22 -11.16
C TYR A 178 -10.68 68.51 -11.47
N SER A 179 -9.64 68.28 -12.28
CA SER A 179 -9.11 69.14 -13.35
C SER A 179 -7.63 69.47 -13.19
N ARG A 180 -6.84 68.46 -13.57
CA ARG A 180 -5.60 68.57 -14.33
C ARG A 180 -5.41 69.98 -14.90
N THR A 181 -4.28 70.61 -14.59
CA THR A 181 -3.57 71.30 -15.67
C THR A 181 -3.32 70.21 -16.70
N GLU A 182 -4.11 70.16 -17.77
CA GLU A 182 -3.72 69.40 -18.95
C GLU A 182 -2.38 70.01 -19.37
N LYS A 183 -1.28 69.40 -18.92
CA LYS A 183 -0.01 69.60 -19.58
C LYS A 183 -0.26 69.10 -20.99
N SER A 184 -0.36 70.03 -21.92
CA SER A 184 -0.54 69.71 -23.31
C SER A 184 0.65 68.85 -23.74
N ILE A 185 0.35 67.72 -24.38
CA ILE A 185 1.40 66.80 -24.84
C ILE A 185 2.01 67.45 -26.08
N LEU A 186 3.29 67.80 -25.97
CA LEU A 186 4.02 68.45 -27.05
C LEU A 186 4.40 67.43 -28.12
N CYS A 187 4.41 67.87 -29.38
CA CYS A 187 4.82 67.02 -30.49
C CYS A 187 6.32 66.75 -30.43
N PRO A 188 6.77 65.47 -30.54
CA PRO A 188 8.20 65.14 -30.56
C PRO A 188 8.97 65.80 -31.72
N SER A 189 8.31 65.96 -32.88
CA SER A 189 8.88 66.62 -34.06
C SER A 189 8.76 68.15 -34.02
N HIS A 190 7.78 68.68 -33.28
CA HIS A 190 7.51 70.11 -33.16
C HIS A 190 7.33 70.50 -31.68
N PRO A 191 8.43 70.72 -30.94
CA PRO A 191 8.39 70.84 -29.48
C PRO A 191 7.57 72.04 -28.93
N SER A 192 7.21 73.00 -29.79
CA SER A 192 6.37 74.15 -29.43
C SER A 192 4.87 73.95 -29.66
N GLU A 193 4.47 72.85 -30.32
CA GLU A 193 3.09 72.60 -30.72
C GLU A 193 2.44 71.45 -29.95
N ASP A 194 1.17 71.60 -29.63
CA ASP A 194 0.38 70.63 -28.89
C ASP A 194 -0.26 69.57 -29.81
N LEU A 195 -0.22 68.30 -29.39
CA LEU A 195 -0.91 67.19 -30.05
C LEU A 195 -2.42 67.27 -29.80
N THR A 196 -3.13 67.96 -30.69
CA THR A 196 -4.59 68.19 -30.59
C THR A 196 -5.41 67.51 -31.69
N LEU A 197 -4.74 66.95 -32.70
CA LEU A 197 -5.36 66.26 -33.83
C LEU A 197 -4.98 64.77 -33.80
N PHE A 198 -5.79 63.92 -34.42
CA PHE A 198 -5.55 62.49 -34.58
C PHE A 198 -5.63 62.14 -36.07
N CYS A 199 -4.60 61.50 -36.59
CA CYS A 199 -4.53 61.07 -37.98
C CYS A 199 -5.10 59.65 -38.09
N GLU A 200 -6.26 59.50 -38.73
CA GLU A 200 -6.96 58.20 -38.80
C GLU A 200 -6.21 57.17 -39.63
N GLN A 201 -5.45 57.60 -40.65
CA GLN A 201 -4.68 56.69 -41.50
C GLN A 201 -3.41 56.17 -40.85
N CYS A 202 -2.85 56.89 -39.87
CA CYS A 202 -1.61 56.52 -39.20
C CYS A 202 -1.84 56.08 -37.75
N GLU A 203 -3.10 56.08 -37.30
CA GLU A 203 -3.54 55.73 -35.95
C GLU A 203 -2.75 56.38 -34.81
N GLN A 204 -2.32 57.64 -34.99
CA GLN A 204 -1.50 58.37 -34.03
C GLN A 204 -1.90 59.85 -33.87
N PRO A 205 -1.69 60.44 -32.68
CA PRO A 205 -1.91 61.87 -32.46
C PRO A 205 -0.86 62.72 -33.19
N VAL A 206 -1.31 63.81 -33.82
CA VAL A 206 -0.47 64.75 -34.61
C VAL A 206 -0.74 66.20 -34.19
N CYS A 207 0.25 67.09 -34.35
CA CYS A 207 0.06 68.53 -34.15
C CYS A 207 -0.37 69.24 -35.45
N ARG A 208 -0.60 70.55 -35.37
CA ARG A 208 -1.01 71.36 -36.53
C ARG A 208 0.06 71.39 -37.62
N ASP A 209 1.34 71.46 -37.23
CA ASP A 209 2.46 71.47 -38.18
C ASP A 209 2.66 70.11 -38.86
N CYS A 210 2.45 69.00 -38.15
CA CYS A 210 2.50 67.65 -38.74
C CYS A 210 1.48 67.44 -39.86
N VAL A 211 0.28 68.00 -39.71
CA VAL A 211 -0.78 67.92 -40.72
C VAL A 211 -0.46 68.76 -41.95
N VAL A 212 0.35 69.80 -41.83
CA VAL A 212 0.79 70.60 -42.99
C VAL A 212 1.99 69.94 -43.71
N GLY A 213 2.81 69.21 -42.97
CA GLY A 213 3.96 68.45 -43.46
C GLY A 213 3.63 67.00 -43.82
N GLU A 214 4.16 66.06 -43.02
CA GLU A 214 4.14 64.61 -43.27
C GLU A 214 2.72 64.01 -43.43
N HIS A 215 1.70 64.60 -42.81
CA HIS A 215 0.32 64.09 -42.83
C HIS A 215 -0.63 64.90 -43.73
N ARG A 216 -0.09 65.65 -44.70
CA ARG A 216 -0.86 66.58 -45.57
C ARG A 216 -2.06 65.98 -46.30
N HIS A 217 -2.01 64.70 -46.63
CA HIS A 217 -3.06 64.01 -47.38
C HIS A 217 -3.83 62.97 -46.56
N HIS A 218 -3.59 62.91 -45.25
CA HIS A 218 -4.24 61.93 -44.39
C HIS A 218 -5.52 62.49 -43.74
N PRO A 219 -6.58 61.69 -43.59
CA PRO A 219 -7.77 62.08 -42.84
C PRO A 219 -7.40 62.32 -41.37
N TYR A 220 -7.83 63.46 -40.83
CA TYR A 220 -7.59 63.83 -39.44
C TYR A 220 -8.83 64.44 -38.78
N ALA A 221 -8.93 64.26 -37.46
CA ALA A 221 -9.98 64.82 -36.63
C ALA A 221 -9.40 65.35 -35.31
N PHE A 222 -10.14 66.20 -34.60
CA PHE A 222 -9.73 66.61 -33.24
C PHE A 222 -9.77 65.41 -32.29
N THR A 223 -8.74 65.26 -31.46
CA THR A 223 -8.63 64.16 -30.48
C THR A 223 -9.86 64.07 -29.58
N ALA A 224 -10.40 65.23 -29.16
CA ALA A 224 -11.63 65.33 -28.37
C ALA A 224 -12.87 64.68 -29.03
N ASN A 225 -12.91 64.63 -30.36
CA ASN A 225 -14.06 64.08 -31.11
C ASN A 225 -13.94 62.57 -31.33
N VAL A 226 -12.71 62.04 -31.44
CA VAL A 226 -12.46 60.62 -31.75
C VAL A 226 -12.23 59.75 -30.52
N ILE A 227 -11.80 60.34 -29.40
CA ILE A 227 -11.45 59.61 -28.17
C ILE A 227 -12.58 58.75 -27.63
N HIS A 228 -13.83 59.18 -27.78
CA HIS A 228 -14.99 58.40 -27.33
C HIS A 228 -15.11 57.07 -28.07
N LYS A 229 -14.97 57.07 -29.40
CA LYS A 229 -15.04 55.87 -30.24
C LYS A 229 -13.93 54.87 -29.91
N HIS A 230 -12.68 55.33 -29.87
CA HIS A 230 -11.54 54.46 -29.52
C HIS A 230 -11.60 54.01 -28.05
N GLY A 231 -12.04 54.88 -27.15
CA GLY A 231 -12.25 54.56 -25.74
C GLY A 231 -13.36 53.53 -25.50
N ASP A 232 -14.47 53.59 -26.25
CA ASP A 232 -15.54 52.59 -26.20
C ASP A 232 -15.04 51.22 -26.69
N SER A 233 -14.30 51.18 -27.80
CA SER A 233 -13.69 49.94 -28.31
C SER A 233 -12.76 49.29 -27.28
N MET A 234 -11.92 50.07 -26.59
CA MET A 234 -11.06 49.54 -25.51
C MET A 234 -11.87 49.06 -24.31
N ARG A 235 -12.93 49.79 -23.92
CA ARG A 235 -13.84 49.36 -22.84
C ARG A 235 -14.53 48.04 -23.16
N ASP A 236 -14.93 47.82 -24.41
CA ASP A 236 -15.58 46.57 -24.80
C ASP A 236 -14.60 45.38 -24.80
N LEU A 237 -13.36 45.58 -25.27
CA LEU A 237 -12.29 44.59 -25.11
C LEU A 237 -12.02 44.27 -23.63
N LEU A 238 -11.95 45.30 -22.78
CA LEU A 238 -11.78 45.12 -21.33
C LEU A 238 -12.92 44.32 -20.70
N LYS A 239 -14.18 44.55 -21.09
CA LYS A 239 -15.31 43.74 -20.59
C LYS A 239 -15.13 42.26 -20.92
N SER A 240 -14.70 41.95 -22.15
CA SER A 240 -14.43 40.56 -22.56
C SER A 240 -13.29 39.96 -21.74
N THR A 241 -12.20 40.69 -21.54
CA THR A 241 -11.05 40.23 -20.75
C THR A 241 -11.41 40.04 -19.27
N HIS A 242 -12.21 40.95 -18.69
CA HIS A 242 -12.69 40.82 -17.30
C HIS A 242 -13.50 39.54 -17.08
N LEU A 243 -14.36 39.16 -18.04
CA LEU A 243 -15.10 37.90 -17.97
C LEU A 243 -14.16 36.67 -17.91
N HIS A 244 -13.06 36.70 -18.67
CA HIS A 244 -12.05 35.65 -18.61
C HIS A 244 -11.31 35.63 -17.27
N VAL A 245 -10.97 36.79 -16.72
CA VAL A 245 -10.34 36.90 -15.38
C VAL A 245 -11.25 36.29 -14.32
N ASP A 246 -12.53 36.69 -14.28
CA ASP A 246 -13.50 36.16 -13.30
C ASP A 246 -13.66 34.63 -13.43
N THR A 247 -13.67 34.12 -14.66
CA THR A 247 -13.77 32.68 -14.95
C THR A 247 -12.54 31.94 -14.43
N LEU A 248 -11.33 32.46 -14.66
CA LEU A 248 -10.08 31.86 -14.20
C LEU A 248 -9.96 31.92 -12.67
N GLU A 249 -10.29 33.04 -12.06
CA GLU A 249 -10.31 33.17 -10.59
C GLU A 249 -11.36 32.24 -9.95
N GLY A 250 -12.49 32.02 -10.62
CA GLY A 250 -13.49 31.01 -10.24
C GLY A 250 -12.94 29.59 -10.33
N ALA A 251 -12.27 29.25 -11.43
CA ALA A 251 -11.67 27.93 -11.64
C ALA A 251 -10.56 27.62 -10.63
N LEU A 252 -9.68 28.58 -10.34
CA LEU A 252 -8.61 28.42 -9.34
C LEU A 252 -9.18 28.16 -7.95
N ARG A 253 -10.15 28.97 -7.50
CA ARG A 253 -10.85 28.74 -6.22
C ARG A 253 -11.54 27.39 -6.17
N HIS A 254 -12.10 26.94 -7.29
CA HIS A 254 -12.71 25.62 -7.38
C HIS A 254 -11.67 24.50 -7.21
N ILE A 255 -10.52 24.60 -7.89
CA ILE A 255 -9.42 23.62 -7.79
C ILE A 255 -8.89 23.56 -6.35
N GLU A 256 -8.68 24.70 -5.70
CA GLU A 256 -8.28 24.78 -4.30
C GLU A 256 -9.30 24.12 -3.36
N GLY A 257 -10.59 24.37 -3.60
CA GLY A 257 -11.68 23.76 -2.85
C GLY A 257 -11.71 22.23 -3.01
N VAL A 258 -11.51 21.73 -4.23
CA VAL A 258 -11.42 20.28 -4.50
C VAL A 258 -10.19 19.67 -3.83
N SER A 259 -9.03 20.34 -3.89
CA SER A 259 -7.81 19.88 -3.22
C SER A 259 -8.00 19.75 -1.70
N SER A 260 -8.59 20.76 -1.07
CA SER A 260 -8.93 20.73 0.37
C SER A 260 -9.93 19.63 0.71
N ALA A 261 -10.95 19.43 -0.12
CA ALA A 261 -11.93 18.35 0.03
C ALA A 261 -11.29 16.96 -0.07
N ILE A 262 -10.29 16.78 -0.95
CA ILE A 262 -9.52 15.53 -1.04
C ILE A 262 -8.70 15.31 0.23
N CYS A 263 -7.98 16.33 0.72
CA CYS A 263 -7.18 16.22 1.96
C CYS A 263 -8.05 15.80 3.15
N SER A 264 -9.18 16.48 3.37
CA SER A 264 -10.12 16.13 4.45
C SER A 264 -10.70 14.71 4.30
N ARG A 265 -10.96 14.26 3.06
CA ARG A 265 -11.42 12.89 2.81
C ARG A 265 -10.36 11.85 3.16
N VAL A 266 -9.10 12.10 2.79
CA VAL A 266 -7.97 11.22 3.12
C VAL A 266 -7.80 11.11 4.63
N GLU A 267 -7.88 12.22 5.36
CA GLU A 267 -7.80 12.24 6.81
C GLU A 267 -8.96 11.48 7.46
N ALA A 268 -10.19 11.65 6.98
CA ALA A 268 -11.37 10.93 7.47
C ALA A 268 -11.20 9.40 7.31
N VAL A 269 -10.84 8.94 6.11
CA VAL A 269 -10.62 7.50 5.84
C VAL A 269 -9.45 6.95 6.67
N ALA A 270 -8.37 7.72 6.83
CA ALA A 270 -7.28 7.34 7.72
C ALA A 270 -7.72 7.23 9.19
N GLY A 271 -8.69 8.03 9.63
CA GLY A 271 -9.32 7.91 10.94
C GLY A 271 -10.19 6.65 11.09
N GLU A 272 -10.95 6.29 10.05
CA GLU A 272 -11.75 5.06 10.02
C GLU A 272 -10.86 3.81 10.10
N ILE A 273 -9.77 3.76 9.33
CA ILE A 273 -8.80 2.65 9.35
C ILE A 273 -8.19 2.48 10.75
N ARG A 274 -7.76 3.59 11.37
CA ARG A 274 -7.21 3.57 12.74
C ARG A 274 -8.24 3.03 13.74
N THR A 275 -9.47 3.55 13.69
CA THR A 275 -10.56 3.11 14.57
C THR A 275 -10.87 1.61 14.42
N PHE A 276 -10.87 1.10 13.18
CA PHE A 276 -11.03 -0.33 12.91
C PHE A 276 -9.89 -1.17 13.51
N ALA A 277 -8.64 -0.76 13.28
CA ALA A 277 -7.47 -1.46 13.80
C ALA A 277 -7.45 -1.49 15.34
N ASP A 278 -7.71 -0.35 15.98
CA ASP A 278 -7.78 -0.24 17.44
C ASP A 278 -8.90 -1.11 18.03
N GLY A 279 -10.05 -1.17 17.35
CA GLY A 279 -11.15 -2.07 17.71
C GLY A 279 -10.75 -3.55 17.67
N TYR A 280 -10.01 -3.95 16.64
CA TYR A 280 -9.52 -5.33 16.48
C TYR A 280 -8.46 -5.69 17.53
N ILE A 281 -7.50 -4.78 17.79
CA ILE A 281 -6.48 -4.95 18.84
C ILE A 281 -7.16 -5.15 20.20
N ARG A 282 -8.11 -4.27 20.56
CA ARG A 282 -8.85 -4.38 21.82
C ARG A 282 -9.57 -5.72 21.96
N ALA A 283 -10.20 -6.21 20.88
CA ALA A 283 -10.87 -7.51 20.90
C ALA A 283 -9.89 -8.67 21.17
N ILE A 284 -8.69 -8.62 20.59
CA ILE A 284 -7.64 -9.61 20.84
C ILE A 284 -7.13 -9.53 22.28
N GLU A 285 -6.90 -8.32 22.80
CA GLU A 285 -6.42 -8.12 24.17
C GLU A 285 -7.44 -8.60 25.21
N GLU A 286 -8.73 -8.27 25.04
CA GLU A 286 -9.79 -8.77 25.91
C GLU A 286 -9.90 -10.31 25.87
N HIS A 287 -9.76 -10.91 24.68
CA HIS A 287 -9.77 -12.37 24.53
C HIS A 287 -8.57 -13.01 25.23
N ARG A 288 -7.36 -12.44 25.08
CA ARG A 288 -6.16 -12.87 25.81
C ARG A 288 -6.39 -12.85 27.32
N ASP A 289 -6.88 -11.73 27.84
CA ASP A 289 -7.06 -11.55 29.30
C ASP A 289 -8.13 -12.50 29.84
N ARG A 290 -9.18 -12.77 29.06
CA ARG A 290 -10.21 -13.78 29.37
C ARG A 290 -9.61 -15.18 29.43
N LEU A 291 -8.79 -15.58 28.47
CA LEU A 291 -8.12 -16.87 28.46
C LEU A 291 -7.18 -17.01 29.67
N LEU A 292 -6.38 -15.99 29.98
CA LEU A 292 -5.50 -16.02 31.15
C LEU A 292 -6.29 -16.15 32.46
N LYS A 293 -7.44 -15.47 32.58
CA LYS A 293 -8.34 -15.64 33.71
C LYS A 293 -8.88 -17.06 33.80
N GLN A 294 -9.37 -17.62 32.69
CA GLN A 294 -9.85 -19.02 32.64
C GLN A 294 -8.76 -20.02 33.04
N LEU A 295 -7.51 -19.80 32.63
CA LEU A 295 -6.37 -20.63 32.99
C LEU A 295 -6.12 -20.59 34.51
N GLN A 296 -6.15 -19.39 35.10
CA GLN A 296 -5.98 -19.22 36.53
C GLN A 296 -7.13 -19.85 37.32
N ASP A 297 -8.37 -19.72 36.85
CA ASP A 297 -9.54 -20.34 37.47
C ASP A 297 -9.42 -21.87 37.45
N LEU A 298 -9.00 -22.46 36.32
CA LEU A 298 -8.75 -23.91 36.20
C LEU A 298 -7.63 -24.39 37.15
N LYS A 299 -6.54 -23.61 37.27
CA LYS A 299 -5.48 -23.90 38.23
C LYS A 299 -6.04 -23.98 39.66
N VAL A 300 -6.76 -22.94 40.10
CA VAL A 300 -7.34 -22.88 41.45
C VAL A 300 -8.29 -24.04 41.69
N GLN A 301 -9.14 -24.38 40.71
CA GLN A 301 -10.05 -25.52 40.80
C GLN A 301 -9.32 -26.85 41.00
N LYS A 302 -8.29 -27.12 40.17
CA LYS A 302 -7.50 -28.37 40.27
C LYS A 302 -6.69 -28.44 41.58
N GLU A 303 -6.05 -27.35 41.98
CA GLU A 303 -5.30 -27.27 43.25
C GLU A 303 -6.21 -27.51 44.46
N THR A 304 -7.43 -26.94 44.45
CA THR A 304 -8.40 -27.12 45.54
C THR A 304 -8.81 -28.58 45.69
N LEU A 305 -9.06 -29.27 44.58
CA LEU A 305 -9.43 -30.69 44.60
C LEU A 305 -8.28 -31.59 45.08
N LEU A 306 -7.04 -31.32 44.64
CA LEU A 306 -5.86 -32.02 45.14
C LEU A 306 -5.63 -31.76 46.63
N HIS A 307 -5.84 -30.52 47.09
CA HIS A 307 -5.67 -30.16 48.50
C HIS A 307 -6.72 -30.84 49.39
N LEU A 308 -7.96 -30.98 48.90
CA LEU A 308 -9.01 -31.72 49.58
C LEU A 308 -8.67 -33.22 49.68
N GLN A 309 -8.26 -33.85 48.57
CA GLN A 309 -7.85 -35.25 48.56
C GLN A 309 -6.67 -35.50 49.50
N LYS A 310 -5.67 -34.62 49.49
CA LYS A 310 -4.53 -34.68 50.40
C LYS A 310 -4.97 -34.63 51.87
N ALA A 311 -5.82 -33.68 52.24
CA ALA A 311 -6.31 -33.55 53.61
C ALA A 311 -7.08 -34.80 54.08
N GLN A 312 -7.89 -35.39 53.20
CA GLN A 312 -8.60 -36.65 53.48
C GLN A 312 -7.63 -37.82 53.72
N LEU A 313 -6.60 -37.95 52.90
CA LEU A 313 -5.58 -39.00 53.05
C LEU A 313 -4.71 -38.81 54.29
N GLU A 314 -4.33 -37.56 54.61
CA GLU A 314 -3.57 -37.23 55.83
C GLU A 314 -4.37 -37.56 57.10
N GLN A 315 -5.67 -37.24 57.12
CA GLN A 315 -6.55 -37.60 58.23
C GLN A 315 -6.69 -39.12 58.36
N LEU A 316 -6.92 -39.84 57.26
CA LEU A 316 -7.02 -41.31 57.28
C LEU A 316 -5.72 -41.95 57.77
N LEU A 317 -4.57 -41.43 57.34
CA LEU A 317 -3.26 -41.89 57.78
C LEU A 317 -3.06 -41.66 59.29
N MET A 318 -3.48 -40.50 59.81
CA MET A 318 -3.43 -40.21 61.25
C MET A 318 -4.32 -41.16 62.06
N ASP A 319 -5.55 -41.40 61.58
CA ASP A 319 -6.50 -42.34 62.17
C ASP A 319 -5.96 -43.78 62.18
N MET A 320 -5.27 -44.20 61.12
CA MET A 320 -4.62 -45.51 61.04
C MET A 320 -3.41 -45.60 61.96
N ARG A 321 -2.51 -44.60 61.96
CA ARG A 321 -1.31 -44.57 62.80
C ARG A 321 -1.65 -44.63 64.28
N THR A 322 -2.63 -43.83 64.73
CA THR A 322 -3.08 -43.85 66.13
C THR A 322 -3.67 -45.20 66.53
N GLY A 323 -4.45 -45.84 65.64
CA GLY A 323 -4.98 -47.18 65.85
C GLY A 323 -3.89 -48.24 65.97
N VAL A 324 -2.88 -48.19 65.09
CA VAL A 324 -1.73 -49.11 65.11
C VAL A 324 -0.89 -48.90 66.37
N GLU A 325 -0.47 -47.67 66.64
CA GLU A 325 0.42 -47.34 67.77
C GLU A 325 -0.20 -47.72 69.13
N PHE A 326 -1.49 -47.44 69.33
CA PHE A 326 -2.19 -47.86 70.54
C PHE A 326 -2.23 -49.38 70.68
N THR A 327 -2.55 -50.09 69.59
CA THR A 327 -2.66 -51.55 69.60
C THR A 327 -1.31 -52.21 69.84
N GLU A 328 -0.25 -51.75 69.19
CA GLU A 328 1.11 -52.26 69.39
C GLU A 328 1.59 -52.03 70.82
N ARG A 329 1.35 -50.84 71.39
CA ARG A 329 1.72 -50.53 72.78
C ARG A 329 0.98 -51.42 73.77
N LEU A 330 -0.32 -51.60 73.57
CA LEU A 330 -1.16 -52.47 74.39
C LEU A 330 -0.68 -53.92 74.34
N LEU A 331 -0.33 -54.43 73.16
CA LEU A 331 0.15 -55.81 73.00
C LEU A 331 1.60 -56.02 73.47
N THR A 332 2.43 -54.99 73.47
CA THR A 332 3.84 -55.09 73.87
C THR A 332 4.04 -54.90 75.37
N SER A 333 3.24 -54.04 76.01
CA SER A 333 3.48 -53.60 77.39
C SER A 333 2.27 -53.70 78.32
N GLY A 334 1.07 -54.02 77.80
CA GLY A 334 -0.14 -54.19 78.60
C GLY A 334 -0.20 -55.53 79.32
N SER A 335 -0.88 -55.57 80.46
CA SER A 335 -1.19 -56.83 81.15
C SER A 335 -2.30 -57.62 80.43
N ASP A 336 -2.34 -58.93 80.63
CA ASP A 336 -3.36 -59.81 80.03
C ASP A 336 -4.80 -59.31 80.28
N LEU A 337 -5.06 -58.76 81.47
CA LEU A 337 -6.37 -58.25 81.85
C LEU A 337 -6.73 -56.94 81.12
N GLU A 338 -5.79 -56.00 80.98
CA GLU A 338 -5.99 -54.75 80.23
C GLU A 338 -6.24 -55.03 78.74
N ILE A 339 -5.54 -56.01 78.17
CA ILE A 339 -5.76 -56.47 76.80
C ILE A 339 -7.18 -57.04 76.64
N LEU A 340 -7.63 -57.89 77.56
CA LEU A 340 -8.97 -58.49 77.49
C LEU A 340 -10.09 -57.46 77.66
N ILE A 341 -9.93 -56.48 78.55
CA ILE A 341 -10.93 -55.40 78.77
C ILE A 341 -11.06 -54.52 77.51
N THR A 342 -9.94 -54.19 76.86
CA THR A 342 -9.92 -53.26 75.71
C THR A 342 -10.11 -53.93 74.34
N LYS A 343 -10.00 -55.27 74.27
CA LYS A 343 -10.10 -56.06 73.03
C LYS A 343 -11.28 -55.70 72.14
N GLY A 344 -12.47 -55.53 72.72
CA GLY A 344 -13.70 -55.24 71.97
C GLY A 344 -13.61 -53.94 71.17
N GLU A 345 -13.13 -52.88 71.83
CA GLU A 345 -13.00 -51.54 71.23
C GLU A 345 -11.90 -51.51 70.17
N VAL A 346 -10.73 -52.07 70.49
CA VAL A 346 -9.59 -52.15 69.54
C VAL A 346 -9.98 -52.95 68.29
N ALA A 347 -10.54 -54.16 68.47
CA ALA A 347 -10.96 -55.00 67.35
C ALA A 347 -12.09 -54.37 66.52
N SER A 348 -12.98 -53.59 67.15
CA SER A 348 -14.01 -52.81 66.45
C SER A 348 -13.39 -51.70 65.60
N ARG A 349 -12.48 -50.89 66.17
CA ARG A 349 -11.81 -49.79 65.47
C ARG A 349 -10.94 -50.27 64.31
N LEU A 350 -10.11 -51.30 64.51
CA LEU A 350 -9.27 -51.86 63.45
C LEU A 350 -10.09 -52.46 62.30
N ARG A 351 -11.19 -53.16 62.60
CA ARG A 351 -12.11 -53.65 61.56
C ARG A 351 -12.73 -52.52 60.75
N LYS A 352 -13.02 -51.36 61.35
CA LYS A 352 -13.52 -50.19 60.63
C LYS A 352 -12.43 -49.61 59.72
N LEU A 353 -11.21 -49.43 60.23
CA LEU A 353 -10.08 -48.89 59.46
C LEU A 353 -9.69 -49.79 58.28
N ASN A 354 -9.70 -51.11 58.45
CA ASN A 354 -9.37 -52.08 57.40
C ASN A 354 -10.43 -52.16 56.28
N LYS A 355 -11.62 -51.59 56.48
CA LYS A 355 -12.71 -51.56 55.49
C LYS A 355 -12.80 -50.23 54.74
N VAL A 356 -11.97 -49.24 55.07
CA VAL A 356 -12.01 -47.94 54.38
C VAL A 356 -11.31 -48.08 53.03
N ASP A 357 -12.03 -47.83 51.95
CA ASP A 357 -11.47 -47.72 50.60
C ASP A 357 -10.86 -46.32 50.40
N TYR A 358 -9.66 -46.26 49.80
CA TYR A 358 -8.98 -45.02 49.46
C TYR A 358 -8.20 -45.15 48.16
N SER A 359 -8.08 -44.04 47.41
CA SER A 359 -7.25 -43.98 46.21
C SER A 359 -5.87 -43.39 46.52
N ILE A 360 -4.83 -44.06 46.04
CA ILE A 360 -3.43 -43.58 46.10
C ILE A 360 -3.05 -42.72 44.88
N HIS A 361 -3.92 -42.60 43.88
CA HIS A 361 -3.68 -41.81 42.68
C HIS A 361 -4.38 -40.45 42.79
N PRO A 362 -3.75 -39.35 42.32
CA PRO A 362 -4.42 -38.06 42.22
C PRO A 362 -5.71 -38.17 41.41
N GLY A 363 -6.82 -37.67 41.93
CA GLY A 363 -8.11 -37.67 41.26
C GLY A 363 -8.24 -36.60 40.16
N VAL A 364 -7.15 -35.90 39.85
CA VAL A 364 -7.11 -34.76 38.92
C VAL A 364 -5.98 -34.97 37.93
N GLU A 365 -6.31 -34.86 36.65
CA GLU A 365 -5.32 -34.90 35.56
C GLU A 365 -4.60 -33.54 35.41
N ASP A 366 -3.38 -33.56 34.89
CA ASP A 366 -2.54 -32.39 34.62
C ASP A 366 -2.77 -31.77 33.22
N GLY A 367 -3.62 -32.39 32.39
CA GLY A 367 -3.86 -32.01 31.01
C GLY A 367 -4.55 -30.65 30.81
N ILE A 368 -3.78 -29.56 30.85
CA ILE A 368 -4.21 -28.22 30.41
C ILE A 368 -3.47 -27.88 29.13
N GLN A 369 -4.21 -27.49 28.08
CA GLN A 369 -3.64 -27.18 26.78
C GLN A 369 -4.30 -25.97 26.13
N PHE A 370 -3.52 -25.16 25.42
CA PHE A 370 -4.02 -24.07 24.58
C PHE A 370 -4.13 -24.52 23.12
N SER A 371 -5.27 -24.27 22.48
CA SER A 371 -5.54 -24.58 21.08
C SER A 371 -5.69 -23.29 20.26
N PRO A 372 -4.63 -22.80 19.60
CA PRO A 372 -4.62 -21.47 18.97
C PRO A 372 -5.52 -21.33 17.74
N HIS A 373 -5.91 -22.44 17.11
CA HIS A 373 -6.65 -22.45 15.85
C HIS A 373 -8.14 -22.80 16.03
N GLU A 374 -8.55 -23.09 17.26
CA GLU A 374 -9.95 -23.38 17.57
C GLU A 374 -10.75 -22.08 17.66
N LYS A 375 -11.92 -22.07 17.04
CA LYS A 375 -12.82 -20.91 17.07
C LYS A 375 -13.35 -20.71 18.50
N ALA A 376 -13.14 -19.52 19.05
CA ALA A 376 -13.55 -19.15 20.40
C ALA A 376 -14.79 -18.24 20.43
N GLY A 377 -15.46 -18.06 19.29
CA GLY A 377 -16.65 -17.23 19.16
C GLY A 377 -16.31 -15.79 18.74
N GLN A 378 -17.08 -14.82 19.23
CA GLN A 378 -16.88 -13.41 18.92
C GLN A 378 -16.53 -12.59 20.17
N CYS A 379 -15.63 -11.61 20.01
CA CYS A 379 -15.27 -10.63 21.03
C CYS A 379 -15.36 -9.23 20.40
N CYS A 380 -16.13 -8.33 21.02
CA CYS A 380 -16.40 -6.98 20.47
C CYS A 380 -16.88 -6.98 19.00
N GLY A 381 -17.57 -8.04 18.55
CA GLY A 381 -18.02 -8.20 17.16
C GLY A 381 -16.99 -8.82 16.20
N TYR A 382 -15.78 -9.14 16.66
CA TYR A 382 -14.73 -9.80 15.87
C TYR A 382 -14.67 -11.29 16.16
N GLU A 383 -14.51 -12.13 15.14
CA GLU A 383 -14.21 -13.55 15.34
C GLU A 383 -12.84 -13.73 15.99
N VAL A 384 -12.79 -14.48 17.08
CA VAL A 384 -11.55 -14.76 17.83
C VAL A 384 -11.26 -16.26 17.84
N PHE A 385 -9.98 -16.59 17.91
CA PHE A 385 -9.45 -17.95 17.92
C PHE A 385 -8.57 -18.15 19.16
N GLY A 386 -8.44 -19.39 19.61
CA GLY A 386 -7.72 -19.72 20.84
C GLY A 386 -8.67 -20.13 21.95
N THR A 387 -8.65 -21.40 22.32
CA THR A 387 -9.42 -21.96 23.44
C THR A 387 -8.50 -22.67 24.43
N ILE A 388 -8.92 -22.76 25.69
CA ILE A 388 -8.25 -23.58 26.70
C ILE A 388 -9.00 -24.90 26.83
N LEU A 389 -8.24 -25.99 26.74
CA LEU A 389 -8.71 -27.35 26.86
C LEU A 389 -8.31 -27.89 28.24
N ASN A 390 -9.28 -28.47 28.95
CA ASN A 390 -9.09 -29.12 30.26
C ASN A 390 -8.77 -30.63 30.15
N LYS A 391 -8.54 -31.10 28.93
CA LYS A 391 -8.05 -32.44 28.60
C LYS A 391 -6.96 -32.28 27.56
N ALA A 392 -5.85 -32.95 27.75
CA ALA A 392 -4.73 -32.95 26.83
C ALA A 392 -4.49 -34.35 26.28
N VAL A 393 -4.11 -34.43 25.01
CA VAL A 393 -3.66 -35.70 24.43
C VAL A 393 -2.41 -36.18 25.13
N ASP A 394 -2.43 -37.43 25.58
CA ASP A 394 -1.27 -38.17 26.08
C ASP A 394 -0.71 -39.06 24.95
N PRO A 395 0.47 -38.75 24.39
CA PRO A 395 1.11 -39.57 23.36
C PRO A 395 1.26 -41.04 23.77
N ALA A 396 1.53 -41.33 25.04
CA ALA A 396 1.71 -42.69 25.54
C ALA A 396 0.41 -43.50 25.61
N LYS A 397 -0.76 -42.84 25.54
CA LYS A 397 -2.08 -43.48 25.51
C LYS A 397 -2.72 -43.51 24.13
N CYS A 398 -2.09 -42.85 23.14
CA CYS A 398 -2.57 -42.87 21.76
C CYS A 398 -2.41 -44.28 21.15
N VAL A 399 -3.41 -44.70 20.37
CA VAL A 399 -3.47 -46.05 19.79
C VAL A 399 -3.42 -45.99 18.26
N LEU A 400 -2.61 -46.84 17.66
CA LEU A 400 -2.55 -47.03 16.20
C LEU A 400 -3.44 -48.20 15.79
N GLN A 401 -4.32 -48.00 14.81
CA GLN A 401 -5.23 -49.01 14.27
C GLN A 401 -5.17 -49.03 12.74
N GLY A 402 -5.10 -50.22 12.14
CA GLY A 402 -5.17 -50.38 10.69
C GLY A 402 -4.50 -51.66 10.22
N GLU A 403 -5.01 -52.25 9.14
CA GLU A 403 -4.47 -53.49 8.57
C GLU A 403 -3.08 -53.28 7.94
N ASP A 404 -2.83 -52.08 7.38
CA ASP A 404 -1.57 -51.73 6.73
C ASP A 404 -0.51 -51.12 7.68
N LEU A 405 -0.64 -51.36 8.99
CA LEU A 405 0.30 -50.80 9.98
C LEU A 405 1.69 -51.44 9.84
N HIS A 406 1.76 -52.77 9.70
CA HIS A 406 3.03 -53.51 9.66
C HIS A 406 3.38 -54.08 8.28
N SER A 407 2.45 -54.08 7.34
CA SER A 407 2.64 -54.62 5.99
C SER A 407 1.97 -53.70 4.97
N ALA A 408 2.70 -53.33 3.92
CA ALA A 408 2.16 -52.58 2.79
C ALA A 408 2.63 -53.21 1.47
N ARG A 409 2.09 -52.73 0.35
CA ARG A 409 2.43 -53.22 -0.99
C ARG A 409 2.95 -52.11 -1.87
N GLN A 410 3.98 -52.43 -2.66
CA GLN A 410 4.62 -51.50 -3.57
C GLN A 410 3.61 -50.86 -4.53
N LYS A 411 3.68 -49.53 -4.67
CA LYS A 411 2.81 -48.72 -5.55
C LYS A 411 1.31 -48.91 -5.27
N GLN A 412 0.94 -49.24 -4.04
CA GLN A 412 -0.45 -49.29 -3.58
C GLN A 412 -0.64 -48.32 -2.42
N LEU A 413 -1.81 -47.70 -2.35
CA LEU A 413 -2.19 -46.84 -1.24
C LEU A 413 -2.37 -47.71 0.01
N ALA A 414 -1.58 -47.44 1.03
CA ALA A 414 -1.68 -48.04 2.35
C ALA A 414 -2.12 -46.97 3.34
N SER A 415 -2.91 -47.37 4.35
CA SER A 415 -3.38 -46.42 5.35
C SER A 415 -3.62 -47.05 6.72
N PHE A 416 -3.50 -46.22 7.75
CA PHE A 416 -3.86 -46.56 9.12
C PHE A 416 -4.37 -45.31 9.85
N THR A 417 -4.97 -45.51 11.02
CA THR A 417 -5.59 -44.46 11.82
C THR A 417 -4.87 -44.35 13.16
N LEU A 418 -4.59 -43.12 13.59
CA LEU A 418 -4.16 -42.80 14.94
C LEU A 418 -5.37 -42.31 15.75
N LEU A 419 -5.60 -42.92 16.91
CA LEU A 419 -6.59 -42.48 17.89
C LEU A 419 -5.87 -41.76 19.02
N CYS A 420 -6.19 -40.48 19.23
CA CYS A 420 -5.65 -39.69 20.31
C CYS A 420 -6.52 -39.84 21.56
N ASN A 421 -5.90 -40.20 22.67
CA ASN A 421 -6.56 -40.38 23.97
C ASN A 421 -5.96 -39.43 25.02
N ASP A 422 -6.72 -39.15 26.07
CA ASP A 422 -6.23 -38.45 27.26
C ASP A 422 -5.45 -39.40 28.21
N ALA A 423 -4.95 -38.86 29.32
CA ALA A 423 -4.18 -39.61 30.31
C ALA A 423 -4.99 -40.75 30.96
N SER A 424 -6.31 -40.58 31.10
CA SER A 424 -7.22 -41.64 31.56
C SER A 424 -7.46 -42.75 30.52
N GLY A 425 -7.06 -42.53 29.27
CA GLY A 425 -7.27 -43.46 28.16
C GLY A 425 -8.61 -43.27 27.45
N GLU A 426 -9.35 -42.21 27.76
CA GLU A 426 -10.58 -41.84 27.07
C GLU A 426 -10.25 -41.16 25.74
N GLN A 427 -11.06 -41.44 24.71
CA GLN A 427 -10.84 -40.86 23.39
C GLN A 427 -11.10 -39.36 23.41
N MET A 428 -10.19 -38.61 22.78
CA MET A 428 -10.36 -37.18 22.58
C MET A 428 -11.53 -36.94 21.63
N GLY A 429 -12.49 -36.09 22.00
CA GLY A 429 -13.64 -35.77 21.14
C GLY A 429 -13.34 -34.74 20.03
N ARG A 430 -12.08 -34.34 19.85
CA ARG A 430 -11.67 -33.27 18.92
C ARG A 430 -10.24 -33.47 18.41
N GLY A 431 -10.01 -33.02 17.17
CA GLY A 431 -8.70 -33.00 16.51
C GLY A 431 -7.90 -31.71 16.76
N GLY A 432 -6.94 -31.42 15.88
CA GLY A 432 -6.13 -30.18 15.87
C GLY A 432 -4.69 -30.32 16.37
N GLU A 433 -4.25 -31.52 16.75
CA GLU A 433 -2.90 -31.76 17.25
C GLU A 433 -1.88 -31.82 16.10
N PRO A 434 -0.67 -31.26 16.30
CA PRO A 434 0.41 -31.39 15.33
C PRO A 434 0.97 -32.83 15.36
N ILE A 435 0.67 -33.59 14.31
CA ILE A 435 1.18 -34.96 14.13
C ILE A 435 2.31 -34.95 13.12
N ARG A 436 3.44 -35.54 13.53
CA ARG A 436 4.58 -35.78 12.64
C ARG A 436 4.70 -37.27 12.38
N VAL A 437 4.64 -37.66 11.11
CA VAL A 437 4.85 -39.04 10.67
C VAL A 437 6.05 -39.07 9.73
N MET A 438 7.00 -39.97 9.99
CA MET A 438 8.18 -40.19 9.16
C MET A 438 8.30 -41.69 8.85
N ILE A 439 8.48 -42.03 7.58
CA ILE A 439 8.64 -43.41 7.11
C ILE A 439 9.94 -43.47 6.33
N ILE A 440 10.95 -44.15 6.87
CA ILE A 440 12.33 -44.15 6.33
C ILE A 440 12.75 -45.59 6.02
N HIS A 441 13.29 -45.84 4.83
CA HIS A 441 13.83 -47.15 4.47
C HIS A 441 15.07 -47.48 5.32
N LYS A 442 15.14 -48.68 5.90
CA LYS A 442 16.22 -49.07 6.83
C LYS A 442 17.60 -49.07 6.16
N ASP A 443 17.68 -49.57 4.93
CA ASP A 443 18.96 -49.69 4.21
C ASP A 443 19.30 -48.47 3.33
N LYS A 444 18.32 -47.61 3.04
CA LYS A 444 18.46 -46.48 2.10
C LYS A 444 17.92 -45.22 2.76
N LYS A 445 18.78 -44.51 3.49
CA LYS A 445 18.36 -43.33 4.28
C LYS A 445 17.74 -42.21 3.43
N ASP A 446 18.09 -42.13 2.15
CA ASP A 446 17.53 -41.15 1.20
C ASP A 446 16.12 -41.52 0.71
N CYS A 447 15.69 -42.77 0.92
CA CYS A 447 14.35 -43.24 0.59
C CYS A 447 13.39 -42.95 1.76
N ILE A 448 12.85 -41.73 1.74
CA ILE A 448 11.86 -41.25 2.73
C ILE A 448 10.50 -41.15 2.04
N ILE A 449 9.50 -41.84 2.59
CA ILE A 449 8.11 -41.71 2.14
C ILE A 449 7.49 -40.54 2.90
N LYS A 450 6.85 -39.61 2.16
CA LYS A 450 6.07 -38.51 2.74
C LYS A 450 4.61 -38.95 2.88
N PRO A 451 4.14 -39.30 4.10
CA PRO A 451 2.75 -39.63 4.33
C PRO A 451 1.88 -38.36 4.31
N SER A 452 0.60 -38.55 3.96
CA SER A 452 -0.44 -37.55 4.19
C SER A 452 -1.16 -37.85 5.50
N VAL A 453 -1.45 -36.81 6.29
CA VAL A 453 -2.17 -36.90 7.56
C VAL A 453 -3.44 -36.07 7.43
N CYS A 454 -4.59 -36.71 7.62
CA CYS A 454 -5.90 -36.07 7.56
C CYS A 454 -6.54 -36.13 8.96
N ASP A 455 -6.74 -34.96 9.56
CA ASP A 455 -7.46 -34.81 10.82
C ASP A 455 -8.97 -34.85 10.59
N LYS A 456 -9.65 -35.83 11.21
CA LYS A 456 -11.11 -35.97 11.13
C LYS A 456 -11.86 -35.07 12.11
N ARG A 457 -11.15 -34.31 12.94
CA ARG A 457 -11.67 -33.38 13.94
C ARG A 457 -12.49 -34.03 15.05
N ASP A 458 -12.38 -35.34 15.21
CA ASP A 458 -13.06 -36.17 16.22
C ASP A 458 -12.06 -36.89 17.14
N GLY A 459 -10.80 -36.43 17.15
CA GLY A 459 -9.68 -37.05 17.87
C GLY A 459 -9.01 -38.20 17.12
N THR A 460 -9.45 -38.51 15.90
CA THR A 460 -8.81 -39.50 15.03
C THR A 460 -8.14 -38.87 13.83
N TYR A 461 -7.01 -39.46 13.41
CA TYR A 461 -6.20 -38.98 12.31
C TYR A 461 -5.94 -40.12 11.34
N HIS A 462 -6.31 -39.91 10.08
CA HIS A 462 -6.10 -40.87 9.02
C HIS A 462 -4.78 -40.59 8.31
N ILE A 463 -3.88 -41.57 8.33
CA ILE A 463 -2.53 -41.48 7.78
C ILE A 463 -2.47 -42.38 6.57
N SER A 464 -2.14 -41.82 5.40
CA SER A 464 -2.04 -42.59 4.16
C SER A 464 -0.74 -42.31 3.41
N TYR A 465 -0.20 -43.35 2.77
CA TYR A 465 1.10 -43.30 2.10
C TYR A 465 1.17 -44.33 0.96
N ILE A 466 2.10 -44.12 0.02
CA ILE A 466 2.33 -45.02 -1.11
C ILE A 466 3.83 -45.37 -1.12
N PRO A 467 4.22 -46.63 -0.84
CA PRO A 467 5.63 -47.01 -0.87
C PRO A 467 6.06 -47.35 -2.31
N GLU A 468 7.14 -46.72 -2.78
CA GLU A 468 7.66 -46.95 -4.14
C GLU A 468 8.64 -48.11 -4.25
N GLU A 469 9.43 -48.36 -3.20
CA GLU A 469 10.44 -49.41 -3.16
C GLU A 469 10.03 -50.57 -2.23
N LEU A 470 10.62 -51.74 -2.49
CA LEU A 470 10.48 -52.92 -1.65
C LEU A 470 11.50 -52.84 -0.52
N GLY A 471 11.13 -53.36 0.66
CA GLY A 471 12.06 -53.46 1.76
C GLY A 471 11.41 -53.23 3.11
N THR A 472 12.26 -52.99 4.12
CA THR A 472 11.81 -52.71 5.47
C THR A 472 12.00 -51.23 5.78
N TYR A 473 10.96 -50.62 6.34
CA TYR A 473 10.91 -49.22 6.70
C TYR A 473 10.75 -49.09 8.21
N THR A 474 11.32 -48.03 8.77
CA THR A 474 11.07 -47.58 10.15
C THR A 474 10.02 -46.47 10.09
N VAL A 475 8.92 -46.67 10.81
CA VAL A 475 7.84 -45.69 10.93
C VAL A 475 7.93 -45.03 12.30
N CYS A 476 8.06 -43.71 12.31
CA CYS A 476 8.10 -42.86 13.48
C CYS A 476 6.87 -41.97 13.47
N ILE A 477 6.04 -42.08 14.51
CA ILE A 477 4.86 -41.23 14.70
C ILE A 477 5.05 -40.48 16.01
N CYS A 478 4.95 -39.15 15.93
CA CYS A 478 5.02 -38.29 17.09
C CYS A 478 3.80 -37.39 17.17
N VAL A 479 3.23 -37.29 18.37
CA VAL A 479 2.21 -36.31 18.76
C VAL A 479 2.89 -35.34 19.72
N LYS A 480 2.78 -34.03 19.48
CA LYS A 480 3.48 -32.99 20.29
C LYS A 480 4.99 -33.23 20.42
N GLY A 481 5.62 -33.82 19.40
CA GLY A 481 7.05 -34.12 19.38
C GLY A 481 7.47 -35.38 20.17
N GLN A 482 6.55 -36.06 20.87
CA GLN A 482 6.82 -37.30 21.58
C GLN A 482 6.29 -38.51 20.82
N HIS A 483 6.97 -39.65 20.91
CA HIS A 483 6.52 -40.88 20.27
C HIS A 483 5.24 -41.42 20.90
N VAL A 484 4.31 -41.86 20.04
CA VAL A 484 3.08 -42.53 20.48
C VAL A 484 3.34 -43.98 20.91
N GLN A 485 2.41 -44.59 21.62
CA GLN A 485 2.51 -46.00 22.00
C GLN A 485 2.74 -46.89 20.77
N GLY A 486 3.79 -47.72 20.82
CA GLY A 486 4.17 -48.61 19.73
C GLY A 486 5.02 -47.96 18.64
N SER A 487 5.30 -46.66 18.69
CA SER A 487 6.28 -45.98 17.83
C SER A 487 7.66 -45.89 18.51
N PRO A 488 8.77 -46.04 17.77
CA PRO A 488 8.85 -46.42 16.36
C PRO A 488 8.60 -47.93 16.13
N PHE A 489 8.06 -48.27 14.95
CA PHE A 489 7.85 -49.67 14.55
C PHE A 489 8.36 -49.95 13.13
N THR A 490 8.38 -51.24 12.76
CA THR A 490 8.82 -51.68 11.42
C THR A 490 7.64 -51.95 10.51
N LEU A 491 7.70 -51.42 9.29
CA LEU A 491 6.79 -51.66 8.18
C LEU A 491 7.49 -52.48 7.09
N THR A 492 6.87 -53.56 6.62
CA THR A 492 7.42 -54.37 5.53
C THR A 492 6.66 -54.11 4.24
N VAL A 493 7.34 -53.60 3.21
CA VAL A 493 6.75 -53.38 1.88
C VAL A 493 7.01 -54.59 1.00
N LYS A 494 5.93 -55.30 0.67
CA LYS A 494 5.92 -56.48 -0.19
C LYS A 494 5.64 -56.06 -1.64
N ASN A 495 5.84 -57.02 -2.55
CA ASN A 495 5.53 -56.82 -3.96
C ASN A 495 4.04 -56.46 -4.14
N LYS A 496 3.76 -55.72 -5.20
CA LYS A 496 2.38 -55.49 -5.64
C LYS A 496 1.72 -56.86 -5.84
N PHE A 497 0.50 -57.03 -5.34
CA PHE A 497 -0.21 -58.31 -5.47
C PHE A 497 -0.24 -58.74 -6.94
N ARG A 498 0.41 -59.87 -7.23
CA ARG A 498 0.45 -60.44 -8.59
C ARG A 498 -0.58 -61.55 -8.71
N LYS A 499 -1.60 -61.32 -9.53
CA LYS A 499 -2.45 -62.40 -10.02
C LYS A 499 -1.60 -63.37 -10.83
N HIS A 500 -1.87 -64.66 -10.70
CA HIS A 500 -1.28 -65.64 -11.59
C HIS A 500 -1.75 -65.39 -13.03
N GLN A 501 -0.80 -65.33 -13.96
CA GLN A 501 -1.09 -65.26 -15.40
C GLN A 501 -1.21 -66.65 -16.03
N GLY A 502 -0.77 -67.67 -15.30
CA GLY A 502 -0.85 -69.06 -15.72
C GLY A 502 -2.24 -69.66 -15.51
N VAL A 503 -2.39 -70.94 -15.84
CA VAL A 503 -3.57 -71.73 -15.48
C VAL A 503 -3.22 -72.52 -14.21
N PHE A 504 -4.18 -72.68 -13.30
CA PHE A 504 -4.04 -73.62 -12.18
C PHE A 504 -4.40 -75.02 -12.68
N HIS A 505 -3.44 -75.92 -12.74
CA HIS A 505 -3.62 -77.20 -13.41
C HIS A 505 -2.90 -78.35 -12.71
N CYS A 506 -3.36 -79.58 -12.98
CA CYS A 506 -2.72 -80.78 -12.46
C CYS A 506 -1.50 -81.24 -13.27
N CYS A 507 -1.35 -80.96 -14.58
CA CYS A 507 -0.18 -81.43 -15.36
C CYS A 507 0.24 -80.49 -16.51
N THR A 508 1.52 -80.51 -16.91
CA THR A 508 2.12 -79.61 -17.93
C THR A 508 1.43 -79.64 -19.30
N PHE A 509 0.76 -80.75 -19.64
CA PHE A 509 0.15 -80.95 -20.95
C PHE A 509 -1.24 -80.30 -21.10
N CYS A 510 -2.07 -80.28 -20.05
CA CYS A 510 -3.41 -79.69 -20.10
C CYS A 510 -3.38 -78.18 -20.43
N SER A 511 -2.35 -77.47 -19.96
CA SER A 511 -2.20 -76.03 -20.19
C SER A 511 -1.68 -75.66 -21.58
N SER A 512 -1.11 -76.63 -22.31
CA SER A 512 -0.44 -76.39 -23.60
C SER A 512 -1.26 -76.86 -24.81
N GLY A 513 -2.52 -77.26 -24.62
CA GLY A 513 -3.38 -77.77 -25.69
C GLY A 513 -2.80 -79.00 -26.42
N GLY A 514 -1.90 -79.71 -25.76
CA GLY A 514 -1.23 -80.90 -26.31
C GLY A 514 0.10 -80.68 -27.03
N GLN A 515 0.72 -79.50 -26.89
CA GLN A 515 2.04 -79.25 -27.48
C GLN A 515 3.17 -79.97 -26.73
N LYS A 516 3.96 -80.77 -27.47
CA LYS A 516 5.06 -81.61 -26.93
C LYS A 516 6.25 -80.82 -26.35
N ALA A 517 6.33 -79.52 -26.58
CA ALA A 517 7.46 -78.67 -26.18
C ALA A 517 7.20 -77.80 -24.94
N ALA A 518 6.04 -77.91 -24.30
CA ALA A 518 5.68 -77.06 -23.17
C ALA A 518 6.47 -77.43 -21.89
N ARG A 519 7.04 -76.42 -21.23
CA ARG A 519 7.65 -76.53 -19.90
C ARG A 519 6.83 -75.74 -18.89
N CYS A 520 6.40 -76.39 -17.82
CA CYS A 520 5.76 -75.71 -16.69
C CYS A 520 6.83 -75.09 -15.79
N ALA A 521 6.51 -73.98 -15.10
CA ALA A 521 7.42 -73.32 -14.16
C ALA A 521 7.88 -74.20 -12.98
N CYS A 522 7.16 -75.30 -12.67
CA CYS A 522 7.61 -76.31 -11.71
C CYS A 522 8.82 -77.15 -12.19
N GLY A 523 9.27 -76.97 -13.44
CA GLY A 523 10.35 -77.74 -14.04
C GLY A 523 9.90 -79.09 -14.63
N GLY A 524 8.59 -79.38 -14.56
CA GLY A 524 7.98 -80.56 -15.13
C GLY A 524 8.17 -80.65 -16.64
N THR A 525 8.86 -81.69 -17.10
CA THR A 525 9.03 -82.04 -18.52
C THR A 525 8.49 -83.44 -18.78
N MET A 526 7.81 -83.65 -19.92
CA MET A 526 7.40 -84.98 -20.36
C MET A 526 8.30 -85.47 -21.50
N PRO A 527 9.36 -86.25 -21.23
CA PRO A 527 10.12 -86.90 -22.30
C PRO A 527 9.25 -87.99 -22.96
N GLY A 528 9.08 -87.95 -24.29
CA GLY A 528 8.51 -89.07 -25.06
C GLY A 528 7.09 -88.91 -25.64
N GLY A 529 6.41 -87.78 -25.45
CA GLY A 529 5.04 -87.60 -25.97
C GLY A 529 3.97 -88.36 -25.17
N TYR A 530 2.70 -88.01 -25.40
CA TYR A 530 1.55 -88.30 -24.53
C TYR A 530 1.24 -89.80 -24.36
N GLN A 531 1.23 -90.28 -23.11
CA GLN A 531 0.60 -91.53 -22.69
C GLN A 531 -0.36 -91.30 -21.50
N GLY A 532 -1.35 -90.41 -21.69
CA GLY A 532 -2.42 -90.19 -20.71
C GLY A 532 -2.21 -89.00 -19.75
N CYS A 533 -3.13 -88.85 -18.79
CA CYS A 533 -3.14 -87.78 -17.78
C CYS A 533 -1.98 -87.98 -16.79
N GLY A 534 -0.78 -87.50 -17.16
CA GLY A 534 0.47 -87.77 -16.47
C GLY A 534 0.59 -87.09 -15.11
N HIS A 535 0.11 -87.75 -14.05
CA HIS A 535 0.60 -87.52 -12.69
C HIS A 535 1.93 -88.27 -12.50
N GLY A 536 2.95 -87.65 -11.91
CA GLY A 536 4.20 -88.35 -11.53
C GLY A 536 5.35 -88.33 -12.54
N HIS A 537 5.33 -87.46 -13.57
CA HIS A 537 6.51 -87.27 -14.41
C HIS A 537 7.64 -86.53 -13.66
N LYS A 538 8.88 -86.70 -14.12
CA LYS A 538 10.05 -86.07 -13.48
C LYS A 538 9.88 -84.55 -13.43
N GLY A 539 9.98 -83.97 -12.23
CA GLY A 539 9.77 -82.54 -11.96
C GLY A 539 8.31 -82.12 -11.69
N HIS A 540 7.36 -83.05 -11.56
CA HIS A 540 5.97 -82.75 -11.15
C HIS A 540 5.85 -82.66 -9.62
N PRO A 541 5.16 -81.64 -9.06
CA PRO A 541 5.02 -81.45 -7.61
C PRO A 541 4.00 -82.37 -6.92
N GLY A 542 3.32 -83.27 -7.64
CA GLY A 542 2.32 -84.20 -7.10
C GLY A 542 0.94 -83.59 -6.84
N CYS A 543 0.77 -82.28 -7.04
CA CYS A 543 -0.47 -81.56 -6.79
C CYS A 543 -0.75 -80.50 -7.89
N PRO A 544 -2.01 -80.02 -8.00
CA PRO A 544 -2.33 -78.88 -8.85
C PRO A 544 -1.47 -77.66 -8.49
N HIS A 545 -0.99 -76.94 -9.50
CA HIS A 545 -0.14 -75.78 -9.32
C HIS A 545 -0.33 -74.78 -10.45
N TRP A 546 0.10 -73.54 -10.21
CA TRP A 546 0.07 -72.48 -11.22
C TRP A 546 1.17 -72.65 -12.26
N SER A 547 0.81 -72.62 -13.55
CA SER A 547 1.78 -72.79 -14.64
C SER A 547 2.84 -71.68 -14.70
N CYS A 548 2.53 -70.48 -14.20
CA CYS A 548 3.40 -69.31 -14.26
C CYS A 548 4.51 -69.31 -13.20
N CYS A 549 4.30 -69.90 -12.02
CA CYS A 549 5.27 -69.85 -10.93
C CYS A 549 5.44 -71.15 -10.13
N GLY A 550 4.65 -72.19 -10.42
CA GLY A 550 4.72 -73.50 -9.76
C GLY A 550 4.14 -73.56 -8.35
N ARG A 551 3.41 -72.53 -7.87
CA ARG A 551 2.78 -72.58 -6.54
C ARG A 551 1.58 -73.53 -6.53
N ALA A 552 1.52 -74.38 -5.51
CA ALA A 552 0.47 -75.39 -5.33
C ALA A 552 -0.83 -74.86 -4.69
N ILE A 553 -0.81 -73.65 -4.14
CA ILE A 553 -1.98 -73.03 -3.50
C ILE A 553 -2.72 -72.20 -4.54
N GLU A 554 -3.98 -72.55 -4.80
CA GLU A 554 -4.82 -71.91 -5.82
C GLU A 554 -4.98 -70.40 -5.57
N ASN A 555 -5.37 -70.00 -4.36
CA ASN A 555 -5.56 -68.60 -3.97
C ASN A 555 -4.28 -67.93 -3.44
N SER A 556 -3.14 -68.16 -4.08
CA SER A 556 -1.86 -67.57 -3.67
C SER A 556 -1.41 -66.42 -4.57
N GLU A 557 -0.42 -65.65 -4.12
CA GLU A 557 0.24 -64.62 -4.94
C GLU A 557 1.24 -65.25 -5.94
N CYS A 558 1.36 -64.73 -7.16
CA CYS A 558 2.33 -65.21 -8.12
C CYS A 558 3.75 -64.74 -7.78
N SER A 559 4.68 -65.68 -7.55
CA SER A 559 6.09 -65.36 -7.26
C SER A 559 6.97 -65.26 -8.51
N ALA A 560 6.40 -65.31 -9.71
CA ALA A 560 7.16 -65.15 -10.95
C ALA A 560 7.66 -63.70 -11.08
N VAL A 561 8.96 -63.54 -11.36
CA VAL A 561 9.58 -62.25 -11.70
C VAL A 561 9.22 -61.91 -13.16
N PRO A 562 8.80 -60.68 -13.48
CA PRO A 562 8.44 -60.29 -14.85
C PRO A 562 9.63 -60.42 -15.79
N PRO A 563 9.41 -60.75 -17.08
CA PRO A 563 10.46 -60.71 -18.09
C PRO A 563 10.80 -59.25 -18.36
N GLY A 564 11.88 -58.76 -17.74
CA GLY A 564 12.32 -57.37 -17.80
C GLY A 564 13.48 -57.06 -16.86
N GLU A 565 13.66 -57.83 -15.79
CA GLU A 565 14.84 -57.76 -14.91
C GLU A 565 15.56 -59.12 -14.95
N ASN A 566 16.69 -59.16 -15.68
CA ASN A 566 17.57 -60.31 -15.91
C ASN A 566 16.96 -61.56 -16.59
N LEU A 567 17.00 -61.52 -17.93
CA LEU A 567 16.73 -62.66 -18.80
C LEU A 567 17.87 -63.70 -18.74
N GLN A 568 17.70 -64.73 -17.93
CA GLN A 568 18.16 -66.08 -18.29
C GLN A 568 17.13 -67.15 -17.86
N ARG A 569 15.86 -66.94 -18.24
CA ARG A 569 14.89 -68.04 -18.36
C ARG A 569 14.16 -67.94 -19.69
N SER A 570 14.81 -68.51 -20.71
CA SER A 570 14.23 -69.22 -21.87
C SER A 570 12.75 -68.94 -22.16
N LEU A 571 12.47 -67.79 -22.78
CA LEU A 571 11.39 -67.72 -23.76
C LEU A 571 11.73 -68.71 -24.88
N LEU A 572 10.86 -69.69 -25.09
CA LEU A 572 10.71 -70.54 -26.28
C LEU A 572 11.89 -70.49 -27.27
N LYS A 573 12.92 -71.32 -27.05
CA LYS A 573 13.76 -71.77 -28.16
C LYS A 573 12.99 -72.88 -28.89
N THR A 574 12.37 -72.53 -30.00
CA THR A 574 12.00 -73.48 -31.04
C THR A 574 13.29 -74.17 -31.49
N VAL A 575 13.49 -75.42 -31.09
CA VAL A 575 14.50 -76.28 -31.70
C VAL A 575 13.82 -76.88 -32.92
N ALA A 576 14.14 -76.35 -34.10
CA ALA A 576 13.98 -77.11 -35.34
C ALA A 576 15.01 -78.25 -35.31
N LEU A 577 14.58 -79.43 -35.76
CA LEU A 577 15.33 -80.70 -35.76
C LEU A 577 16.81 -80.58 -36.13
#